data_AF-A0A354I8T3-F1
#
_entry.id   AF-A0A354I8T3-F1
#
_cell.length_a   1.000
_cell.length_b   1.000
_cell.length_c   1.000
_cell.angle_alpha   90.00
_cell.angle_beta   90.00
_cell.angle_gamma   90.00
#
_symmetry.space_group_name_H-M   'P 1'
#
loop_
_entity.id
_entity.type
_entity.pdbx_description
1 polymer ?
#
loop_
_entity_poly.entity_id
_entity_poly.type
_entity_poly.pdbx_seq_one_letter_code
_entity_poly.pdbx_strand_id
1 'polypeptide(L)'
;RSIILKEQRETSDALTHILTQGNISFQGAADIRESLKRLEIGAFLGTGELLAISKLLNTAGSVKAYFRKSLNENDETGDSLNEYYQLIEPISPLMNEIRRCILAEDEVADDASPGLQKVRQNMKRASDRIHEQLNSILNSSQKSMLQDGLITMRNGRYCLPVKAEYRSSFHGMLHDQSATGSTLFIEPSSVVKLNNEIRELELKEQEEIEKILADLSNQAAEQAFFIEQDFQVLSKLDFIFAKASLSKEMRGTEPDFPEEGHILIKKGRHPLIPKDKVVPIDLQLGNDFSLLIVTGPNTGGKTVSLKTV
;
A
#
# COMPACT_ATOMS: atom_id res chain seq x y z
N ARG A 1 4.95 -36.48 3.45
CA ARG A 1 3.95 -36.95 2.45
C ARG A 1 2.60 -36.25 2.64
N SER A 2 1.97 -36.31 3.81
CA SER A 2 0.67 -35.63 4.06
C SER A 2 0.68 -34.13 3.75
N ILE A 3 1.72 -33.40 4.15
CA ILE A 3 1.87 -31.96 3.87
C ILE A 3 1.93 -31.69 2.36
N ILE A 4 2.76 -32.45 1.63
CA ILE A 4 2.91 -32.31 0.18
C ILE A 4 1.58 -32.56 -0.54
N LEU A 5 0.87 -33.64 -0.17
CA LEU A 5 -0.44 -33.95 -0.75
C LEU A 5 -1.47 -32.85 -0.45
N LYS A 6 -1.45 -32.27 0.76
CA LYS A 6 -2.30 -31.12 1.09
C LYS A 6 -1.97 -29.92 0.19
N GLU A 7 -0.69 -29.56 0.06
CA GLU A 7 -0.28 -28.42 -0.75
C GLU A 7 -0.53 -28.59 -2.26
N GLN A 8 -0.48 -29.83 -2.77
CA GLN A 8 -0.86 -30.15 -4.15
C GLN A 8 -2.37 -29.93 -4.35
N ARG A 9 -3.19 -30.47 -3.44
CA ARG A 9 -4.64 -30.27 -3.45
C ARG A 9 -5.02 -28.80 -3.40
N GLU A 10 -4.42 -28.02 -2.50
CA GLU A 10 -4.63 -26.56 -2.42
C GLU A 10 -4.33 -25.86 -3.75
N THR A 11 -3.28 -26.30 -4.45
CA THR A 11 -2.90 -25.74 -5.76
C THR A 11 -3.90 -26.14 -6.85
N SER A 12 -4.37 -27.38 -6.85
CA SER A 12 -5.38 -27.90 -7.79
C SER A 12 -6.74 -27.22 -7.60
N ASP A 13 -7.17 -27.02 -6.35
CA ASP A 13 -8.41 -26.32 -6.01
C ASP A 13 -8.34 -24.84 -6.43
N ALA A 14 -7.22 -24.15 -6.13
CA ALA A 14 -7.01 -22.78 -6.58
C ALA A 14 -6.97 -22.64 -8.11
N LEU A 15 -6.39 -23.61 -8.82
CA LEU A 15 -6.42 -23.64 -10.29
C LEU A 15 -7.86 -23.76 -10.80
N THR A 16 -8.66 -24.61 -10.17
CA THR A 16 -10.09 -24.76 -10.49
C THR A 16 -10.84 -23.44 -10.29
N HIS A 17 -10.55 -22.72 -9.20
CA HIS A 17 -11.11 -21.38 -8.97
C HIS A 17 -10.73 -20.40 -10.08
N ILE A 18 -9.45 -20.32 -10.44
CA ILE A 18 -8.95 -19.45 -11.51
C ILE A 18 -9.64 -19.74 -12.85
N LEU A 19 -9.88 -21.01 -13.17
CA LEU A 19 -10.49 -21.42 -14.44
C LEU A 19 -12.00 -21.17 -14.49
N THR A 20 -12.69 -21.25 -13.35
CA THR A 20 -14.15 -21.12 -13.28
C THR A 20 -14.62 -19.69 -13.03
N GLN A 21 -13.87 -18.90 -12.25
CA GLN A 21 -14.30 -17.57 -11.78
C GLN A 21 -13.41 -16.42 -12.27
N GLY A 22 -12.21 -16.74 -12.78
CA GLY A 22 -11.22 -15.76 -13.20
C GLY A 22 -10.14 -15.52 -12.15
N ASN A 23 -9.22 -14.59 -12.45
CA ASN A 23 -8.12 -14.27 -11.55
C ASN A 23 -8.58 -13.38 -10.38
N ILE A 24 -7.92 -13.53 -9.24
CA ILE A 24 -8.06 -12.67 -8.06
C ILE A 24 -6.72 -11.97 -7.76
N SER A 25 -6.78 -10.76 -7.19
CA SER A 25 -5.59 -9.99 -6.81
C SER A 25 -5.41 -9.96 -5.30
N PHE A 26 -4.17 -10.19 -4.86
CA PHE A 26 -3.75 -10.07 -3.46
C PHE A 26 -2.84 -8.86 -3.21
N GLN A 27 -2.72 -7.93 -4.17
CA GLN A 27 -1.77 -6.81 -4.10
C GLN A 27 -1.93 -5.89 -2.88
N GLY A 28 -3.11 -5.85 -2.24
CA GLY A 28 -3.31 -5.07 -1.03
C GLY A 28 -2.82 -5.74 0.26
N ALA A 29 -2.35 -6.99 0.21
CA ALA A 29 -1.71 -7.69 1.33
C ALA A 29 -0.25 -7.26 1.52
N ALA A 30 -0.02 -5.96 1.69
CA ALA A 30 1.29 -5.42 2.01
C ALA A 30 1.78 -5.91 3.39
N ASP A 31 3.09 -5.93 3.59
CA ASP A 31 3.68 -6.31 4.88
C ASP A 31 3.36 -5.26 5.94
N ILE A 32 2.53 -5.65 6.92
CA ILE A 32 2.10 -4.80 8.05
C ILE A 32 2.65 -5.29 9.39
N ARG A 33 3.60 -6.23 9.40
CA ARG A 33 4.11 -6.82 10.65
C ARG A 33 4.71 -5.80 11.60
N GLU A 34 5.43 -4.82 11.07
CA GLU A 34 6.00 -3.73 11.88
C GLU A 34 4.90 -2.82 12.43
N SER A 35 3.85 -2.53 11.64
CA SER A 35 2.69 -1.78 12.11
C SER A 35 1.97 -2.51 13.25
N LEU A 36 1.77 -3.83 13.13
CA LEU A 36 1.15 -4.64 14.18
C LEU A 36 1.96 -4.64 15.49
N LYS A 37 3.28 -4.82 15.42
CA LYS A 37 4.16 -4.71 16.60
C LYS A 37 4.09 -3.34 17.27
N ARG A 38 3.97 -2.27 16.48
CA ARG A 38 3.81 -0.90 17.01
C ARG A 38 2.48 -0.74 17.75
N LEU A 39 1.40 -1.29 17.22
CA LEU A 39 0.10 -1.31 17.88
C LEU A 39 0.15 -2.09 19.21
N GLU A 40 0.85 -3.23 19.25
CA GLU A 40 1.01 -4.04 20.47
C GLU A 40 1.67 -3.29 21.63
N ILE A 41 2.65 -2.43 21.34
CA ILE A 41 3.34 -1.61 22.35
C ILE A 41 2.64 -0.28 22.64
N GLY A 42 1.46 -0.03 22.05
CA GLY A 42 0.66 1.18 22.25
C GLY A 42 1.18 2.42 21.51
N ALA A 43 2.01 2.24 20.47
CA ALA A 43 2.41 3.34 19.59
C ALA A 43 1.33 3.62 18.55
N PHE A 44 1.14 4.89 18.18
CA PHE A 44 0.27 5.25 17.07
C PHE A 44 0.98 5.04 15.72
N LEU A 45 0.19 4.81 14.69
CA LEU A 45 0.63 4.60 13.31
C LEU A 45 0.50 5.89 12.50
N GLY A 46 1.37 6.02 11.50
CA GLY A 46 1.25 7.07 10.49
C GLY A 46 0.15 6.80 9.48
N THR A 47 -0.13 7.80 8.64
CA THR A 47 -1.09 7.73 7.53
C THR A 47 -0.81 6.56 6.58
N GLY A 48 0.44 6.40 6.13
CA GLY A 48 0.85 5.32 5.23
C GLY A 48 0.62 3.92 5.80
N GLU A 49 0.89 3.72 7.09
CA GLU A 49 0.69 2.45 7.79
C GLU A 49 -0.81 2.12 7.94
N LEU A 50 -1.63 3.10 8.32
CA LEU A 50 -3.08 2.93 8.41
C LEU A 50 -3.70 2.66 7.03
N LEU A 51 -3.24 3.35 5.98
CA LEU A 51 -3.65 3.07 4.60
C LEU A 51 -3.25 1.66 4.15
N ALA A 52 -2.09 1.14 4.57
CA ALA A 52 -1.69 -0.24 4.29
C ALA A 52 -2.65 -1.24 4.96
N ILE A 53 -3.02 -1.02 6.22
CA ILE A 53 -4.05 -1.82 6.91
C ILE A 53 -5.38 -1.74 6.15
N SER A 54 -5.82 -0.55 5.74
CA SER A 54 -7.06 -0.40 4.95
C SER A 54 -7.01 -1.17 3.61
N LYS A 55 -5.87 -1.17 2.91
CA LYS A 55 -5.68 -1.94 1.67
C LYS A 55 -5.74 -3.46 1.92
N LEU A 56 -5.17 -3.93 3.04
CA LEU A 56 -5.25 -5.34 3.45
C LEU A 56 -6.71 -5.74 3.69
N LEU A 57 -7.44 -4.97 4.51
CA LEU A 57 -8.85 -5.23 4.84
C LEU A 57 -9.76 -5.21 3.62
N ASN A 58 -9.49 -4.31 2.66
CA ASN A 58 -10.20 -4.29 1.38
C ASN A 58 -9.92 -5.55 0.53
N THR A 59 -8.69 -6.05 0.58
CA THR A 59 -8.29 -7.29 -0.09
C THR A 59 -8.97 -8.49 0.56
N ALA A 60 -8.99 -8.55 1.90
CA ALA A 60 -9.75 -9.53 2.66
C ALA A 60 -11.24 -9.56 2.23
N GLY A 61 -11.88 -8.40 2.15
CA GLY A 61 -13.26 -8.27 1.68
C GLY A 61 -13.47 -8.79 0.26
N SER A 62 -12.56 -8.45 -0.64
CA SER A 62 -12.59 -8.89 -2.04
C SER A 62 -12.41 -10.41 -2.18
N VAL A 63 -11.52 -10.99 -1.38
CA VAL A 63 -11.26 -12.45 -1.34
C VAL A 63 -12.43 -13.21 -0.72
N LYS A 64 -13.01 -12.70 0.36
CA LYS A 64 -14.22 -13.29 0.96
C LYS A 64 -15.42 -13.23 -0.01
N ALA A 65 -15.54 -12.16 -0.79
CA ALA A 65 -16.59 -12.03 -1.81
C ALA A 65 -16.36 -12.95 -3.02
N TYR A 66 -15.11 -13.11 -3.46
CA TYR A 66 -14.74 -14.06 -4.51
C TYR A 66 -15.14 -15.49 -4.11
N PHE A 67 -14.83 -15.89 -2.87
CA PHE A 67 -15.23 -17.20 -2.36
C PHE A 67 -16.75 -17.41 -2.32
N ARG A 68 -17.55 -16.40 -1.91
CA ARG A 68 -19.02 -16.54 -1.94
C ARG A 68 -19.58 -16.81 -3.33
N LYS A 69 -18.88 -16.40 -4.40
CA LYS A 69 -19.25 -16.72 -5.78
C LYS A 69 -18.93 -18.17 -6.17
N SER A 70 -17.98 -18.81 -5.48
CA SER A 70 -17.60 -20.22 -5.73
C SER A 70 -18.59 -21.22 -5.13
N LEU A 71 -19.23 -20.84 -4.02
CA LEU A 71 -20.24 -21.64 -3.32
C LEU A 71 -21.56 -21.65 -4.11
N ASN A 72 -21.72 -22.58 -5.06
CA ASN A 72 -23.05 -22.98 -5.53
C ASN A 72 -23.74 -23.85 -4.45
N GLU A 73 -25.05 -23.70 -4.30
CA GLU A 73 -25.90 -24.21 -3.19
C GLU A 73 -25.96 -25.75 -3.00
N ASN A 74 -25.18 -26.56 -3.72
CA ASN A 74 -25.27 -28.03 -3.67
C ASN A 74 -23.96 -28.75 -3.33
N ASP A 75 -22.89 -28.02 -3.01
CA ASP A 75 -21.59 -28.63 -2.87
C ASP A 75 -21.18 -28.80 -1.40
N GLU A 76 -21.27 -30.04 -0.90
CA GLU A 76 -20.33 -30.60 0.08
C GLU A 76 -18.92 -30.65 -0.57
N THR A 77 -18.42 -29.52 -1.06
CA THR A 77 -17.12 -29.44 -1.71
C THR A 77 -16.06 -29.71 -0.65
N GLY A 78 -15.36 -30.82 -0.80
CA GLY A 78 -14.07 -31.05 -0.16
C GLY A 78 -12.99 -30.09 -0.69
N ASP A 79 -13.31 -28.82 -0.93
CA ASP A 79 -12.36 -27.79 -1.30
C ASP A 79 -11.45 -27.51 -0.10
N SER A 80 -10.16 -27.72 -0.31
CA SER A 80 -9.13 -27.54 0.71
C SER A 80 -8.94 -26.08 1.11
N LEU A 81 -9.48 -25.12 0.36
CA LEU A 81 -9.34 -23.69 0.61
C LEU A 81 -10.46 -23.09 1.46
N ASN A 82 -11.55 -23.84 1.69
CA ASN A 82 -12.70 -23.39 2.48
C ASN A 82 -12.32 -22.86 3.86
N GLU A 83 -11.42 -23.55 4.57
CA GLU A 83 -10.95 -23.15 5.90
C GLU A 83 -10.28 -21.78 5.86
N TYR A 84 -9.46 -21.49 4.84
CA TYR A 84 -8.81 -20.19 4.69
C TYR A 84 -9.84 -19.07 4.52
N TYR A 85 -10.83 -19.26 3.65
CA TYR A 85 -11.84 -18.23 3.40
C TYR A 85 -12.75 -17.96 4.62
N GLN A 86 -13.03 -18.99 5.42
CA GLN A 86 -13.81 -18.84 6.66
C GLN A 86 -13.07 -18.03 7.73
N LEU A 87 -11.73 -18.05 7.73
CA LEU A 87 -10.91 -17.30 8.66
C LEU A 87 -10.76 -15.81 8.28
N ILE A 88 -11.12 -15.41 7.05
CA ILE A 88 -10.97 -14.00 6.64
C ILE A 88 -12.03 -13.14 7.34
N GLU A 89 -11.64 -12.08 8.03
CA GLU A 89 -12.52 -11.09 8.65
C GLU A 89 -12.20 -9.66 8.19
N PRO A 90 -12.87 -9.14 7.14
CA PRO A 90 -12.50 -7.89 6.47
C PRO A 90 -12.61 -6.59 7.29
N ILE A 91 -13.10 -6.64 8.54
CA ILE A 91 -13.33 -5.50 9.46
C ILE A 91 -13.75 -4.21 8.72
N SER A 92 -14.85 -4.28 7.95
CA SER A 92 -15.30 -3.18 7.09
C SER A 92 -15.48 -1.83 7.82
N PRO A 93 -15.93 -1.76 9.09
CA PRO A 93 -16.04 -0.49 9.81
C PRO A 93 -14.70 0.25 9.92
N LEU A 94 -13.64 -0.43 10.38
CA LEU A 94 -12.30 0.16 10.50
C LEU A 94 -11.75 0.57 9.14
N MET A 95 -11.88 -0.30 8.13
CA MET A 95 -11.43 -0.01 6.77
C MET A 95 -12.06 1.28 6.22
N ASN A 96 -13.38 1.42 6.39
CA ASN A 96 -14.13 2.58 5.92
C ASN A 96 -13.76 3.85 6.69
N GLU A 97 -13.57 3.74 8.01
CA GLU A 97 -13.21 4.89 8.83
C GLU A 97 -11.81 5.41 8.49
N ILE A 98 -10.83 4.52 8.27
CA ILE A 98 -9.50 4.90 7.78
C ILE A 98 -9.60 5.64 6.44
N ARG A 99 -10.39 5.13 5.48
CA ARG A 99 -10.57 5.77 4.16
C ARG A 99 -11.31 7.10 4.21
N ARG A 100 -12.22 7.27 5.17
CA ARG A 100 -12.93 8.53 5.39
C ARG A 100 -11.97 9.59 5.90
N CYS A 101 -11.09 9.23 6.84
CA CYS A 101 -10.18 10.16 7.49
C CYS A 101 -8.90 10.43 6.66
N ILE A 102 -8.39 9.44 5.93
CA ILE A 102 -7.09 9.52 5.23
C ILE A 102 -7.32 9.33 3.74
N LEU A 103 -7.16 10.41 2.97
CA LEU A 103 -7.38 10.45 1.53
C LEU A 103 -6.14 9.97 0.75
N ALA A 104 -4.95 10.36 1.23
CA ALA A 104 -3.66 9.97 0.69
C ALA A 104 -2.60 9.90 1.81
N GLU A 105 -1.38 9.49 1.47
CA GLU A 105 -0.28 9.33 2.45
C GLU A 105 0.08 10.66 3.14
N ASP A 106 -0.08 11.78 2.44
CA ASP A 106 0.17 13.14 2.93
C ASP A 106 -1.11 13.96 3.14
N GLU A 107 -2.29 13.36 2.98
CA GLU A 107 -3.56 14.06 2.98
C GLU A 107 -4.60 13.43 3.91
N VAL A 108 -4.93 14.17 4.98
CA VAL A 108 -6.04 13.88 5.90
C VAL A 108 -7.25 14.73 5.49
N ALA A 109 -8.43 14.13 5.50
CA ALA A 109 -9.67 14.80 5.11
C ALA A 109 -10.01 16.00 6.02
N ASP A 110 -10.54 17.09 5.45
CA ASP A 110 -10.95 18.28 6.21
C ASP A 110 -11.98 17.99 7.30
N ASP A 111 -12.84 17.01 7.07
CA ASP A 111 -13.92 16.57 7.94
C ASP A 111 -13.59 15.25 8.67
N ALA A 112 -12.31 14.86 8.72
CA ALA A 112 -11.86 13.71 9.50
C ALA A 112 -12.28 13.84 10.97
N SER A 113 -12.21 15.06 11.53
CA SER A 113 -12.80 15.40 12.82
C SER A 113 -13.43 16.81 12.83
N PRO A 114 -14.43 17.06 13.70
CA PRO A 114 -14.98 18.42 13.89
C PRO A 114 -13.92 19.42 14.39
N GLY A 115 -12.93 18.94 15.15
CA GLY A 115 -11.82 19.75 15.66
C GLY A 115 -10.92 20.23 14.52
N LEU A 116 -10.47 19.31 13.68
CA LEU A 116 -9.65 19.60 12.50
C LEU A 116 -10.38 20.54 11.54
N GLN A 117 -11.65 20.26 11.25
CA GLN A 117 -12.48 21.08 10.37
C GLN A 117 -12.55 22.54 10.85
N LYS A 118 -12.74 22.74 12.16
CA LYS A 118 -12.79 24.08 12.77
C LYS A 118 -11.44 24.80 12.67
N VAL A 119 -10.33 24.09 12.92
CA VAL A 119 -8.98 24.66 12.79
C VAL A 119 -8.71 25.10 11.36
N ARG A 120 -8.96 24.23 10.36
CA ARG A 120 -8.77 24.55 8.93
C ARG A 120 -9.65 25.71 8.47
N GLN A 121 -10.90 25.79 8.92
CA GLN A 121 -11.77 26.95 8.65
C GLN A 121 -11.21 28.25 9.23
N ASN A 122 -10.65 28.21 10.44
CA ASN A 122 -10.03 29.39 11.04
C ASN A 122 -8.75 29.79 10.30
N MET A 123 -7.93 28.83 9.87
CA MET A 123 -6.74 29.09 9.05
C MET A 123 -7.11 29.78 7.75
N LYS A 124 -8.13 29.27 7.05
CA LYS A 124 -8.65 29.88 5.83
C LYS A 124 -9.10 31.32 6.06
N ARG A 125 -9.89 31.57 7.11
CA ARG A 125 -10.34 32.93 7.48
C ARG A 125 -9.19 33.88 7.81
N ALA A 126 -8.17 33.40 8.52
CA ALA A 126 -6.99 34.20 8.83
C ALA A 126 -6.20 34.51 7.55
N SER A 127 -6.02 33.53 6.67
CA SER A 127 -5.34 33.70 5.37
C SER A 127 -6.08 34.68 4.46
N ASP A 128 -7.41 34.61 4.40
CA ASP A 128 -8.23 35.53 3.59
C ASP A 128 -8.06 36.97 4.09
N ARG A 129 -8.08 37.19 5.42
CA ARG A 129 -7.84 38.52 6.02
C ARG A 129 -6.42 39.04 5.74
N ILE A 130 -5.40 38.18 5.76
CA ILE A 130 -4.04 38.57 5.38
C ILE A 130 -4.02 39.02 3.93
N HIS A 131 -4.59 38.23 3.01
CA HIS A 131 -4.65 38.59 1.60
C HIS A 131 -5.40 39.90 1.37
N GLU A 132 -6.53 40.13 2.05
CA GLU A 132 -7.25 41.42 1.98
C GLU A 132 -6.37 42.61 2.40
N GLN A 133 -5.65 42.48 3.52
CA GLN A 133 -4.76 43.55 4.00
C GLN A 133 -3.55 43.77 3.10
N LEU A 134 -2.91 42.70 2.62
CA LEU A 134 -1.77 42.81 1.71
C LEU A 134 -2.21 43.38 0.35
N ASN A 135 -3.36 42.96 -0.19
CA ASN A 135 -3.91 43.53 -1.41
C ASN A 135 -4.25 45.01 -1.26
N SER A 136 -4.72 45.45 -0.09
CA SER A 136 -4.90 46.87 0.21
C SER A 136 -3.59 47.64 0.11
N ILE A 137 -2.49 47.09 0.63
CA ILE A 137 -1.14 47.68 0.49
C ILE A 137 -0.70 47.71 -0.98
N LEU A 138 -0.91 46.61 -1.72
CA LEU A 138 -0.56 46.51 -3.14
C LEU A 138 -1.33 47.50 -4.03
N ASN A 139 -2.52 47.91 -3.62
CA ASN A 139 -3.35 48.89 -4.33
C ASN A 139 -3.19 50.32 -3.79
N SER A 140 -2.34 50.52 -2.78
CA SER A 140 -2.06 51.83 -2.19
C SER A 140 -0.85 52.52 -2.85
N SER A 141 -0.55 53.76 -2.41
CA SER A 141 0.66 54.49 -2.81
C SER A 141 1.96 53.75 -2.48
N GLN A 142 1.93 52.80 -1.52
CA GLN A 142 3.08 51.99 -1.12
C GLN A 142 3.50 50.98 -2.19
N LYS A 143 2.70 50.72 -3.23
CA LYS A 143 3.06 49.84 -4.35
C LYS A 143 4.38 50.25 -5.01
N SER A 144 4.65 51.55 -5.11
CA SER A 144 5.89 52.10 -5.68
C SER A 144 7.17 51.65 -4.96
N MET A 145 7.04 51.30 -3.66
CA MET A 145 8.11 50.86 -2.78
C MET A 145 8.44 49.37 -2.95
N LEU A 146 7.58 48.63 -3.65
CA LEU A 146 7.72 47.19 -3.85
C LEU A 146 8.53 46.88 -5.12
N GLN A 147 9.29 45.79 -5.07
CA GLN A 147 9.99 45.26 -6.23
C GLN A 147 9.02 44.57 -7.19
N ASP A 148 8.08 43.81 -6.64
CA ASP A 148 7.02 43.11 -7.37
C ASP A 148 5.68 43.27 -6.62
N GLY A 149 4.58 43.31 -7.37
CA GLY A 149 3.22 43.47 -6.85
C GLY A 149 2.60 42.15 -6.40
N LEU A 150 3.40 41.17 -6.01
CA LEU A 150 2.97 39.83 -5.65
C LEU A 150 3.18 39.58 -4.15
N ILE A 151 2.17 38.95 -3.53
CA ILE A 151 2.30 38.41 -2.18
C ILE A 151 3.20 37.20 -2.25
N THR A 152 4.19 37.13 -1.35
CA THR A 152 5.16 36.03 -1.30
C THR A 152 5.15 35.40 0.08
N MET A 153 5.58 34.13 0.17
CA MET A 153 5.75 33.44 1.45
C MET A 153 7.25 33.21 1.71
N ARG A 154 7.69 33.52 2.93
CA ARG A 154 9.06 33.30 3.43
C ARG A 154 9.01 32.69 4.81
N ASN A 155 9.65 31.54 5.00
CA ASN A 155 9.67 30.80 6.27
C ASN A 155 8.26 30.59 6.86
N GLY A 156 7.27 30.29 6.00
CA GLY A 156 5.87 30.12 6.41
C GLY A 156 5.11 31.41 6.75
N ARG A 157 5.66 32.59 6.43
CA ARG A 157 5.02 33.90 6.69
C ARG A 157 4.73 34.64 5.40
N TYR A 158 3.54 35.22 5.32
CA TYR A 158 3.18 36.11 4.21
C TYR A 158 3.94 37.43 4.30
N CYS A 159 4.67 37.75 3.23
CA CYS A 159 5.58 38.89 3.12
C CYS A 159 5.39 39.62 1.79
N LEU A 160 5.80 40.89 1.76
CA LEU A 160 5.90 41.69 0.53
C LEU A 160 7.36 41.93 0.15
N PRO A 161 7.71 41.85 -1.15
CA PRO A 161 9.06 42.14 -1.63
C PRO A 161 9.26 43.65 -1.76
N VAL A 162 9.97 44.26 -0.81
CA VAL A 162 10.25 45.70 -0.73
C VAL A 162 11.64 45.99 -1.32
N LYS A 163 11.79 47.08 -2.08
CA LYS A 163 13.13 47.50 -2.57
C LYS A 163 14.00 47.92 -1.38
N ALA A 164 15.28 47.55 -1.41
CA ALA A 164 16.19 47.81 -0.29
C ALA A 164 16.27 49.29 0.14
N GLU A 165 16.13 50.22 -0.81
CA GLU A 165 16.14 51.67 -0.57
C GLU A 165 14.98 52.16 0.32
N TYR A 166 13.86 51.43 0.36
CA TYR A 166 12.68 51.78 1.16
C TYR A 166 12.61 51.07 2.51
N ARG A 167 13.69 50.38 2.95
CA ARG A 167 13.74 49.64 4.21
C ARG A 167 13.33 50.45 5.44
N SER A 168 13.73 51.71 5.51
CA SER A 168 13.45 52.58 6.67
C SER A 168 12.04 53.16 6.63
N SER A 169 11.44 53.27 5.45
CA SER A 169 10.11 53.87 5.24
C SER A 169 8.98 52.84 5.29
N PHE A 170 9.27 51.58 4.96
CA PHE A 170 8.30 50.51 4.99
C PHE A 170 8.20 49.88 6.39
N HIS A 171 7.02 49.98 7.00
CA HIS A 171 6.80 49.55 8.38
C HIS A 171 6.51 48.05 8.46
N GLY A 172 7.47 47.27 8.97
CA GLY A 172 7.32 45.82 9.13
C GLY A 172 8.58 45.13 9.64
N MET A 173 8.50 43.81 9.76
CA MET A 173 9.59 42.94 10.20
C MET A 173 10.28 42.30 9.00
N LEU A 174 11.60 42.40 8.93
CA LEU A 174 12.40 41.77 7.88
C LEU A 174 12.53 40.26 8.18
N HIS A 175 12.16 39.41 7.22
CA HIS A 175 12.29 37.94 7.34
C HIS A 175 13.39 37.34 6.49
N ASP A 176 13.62 37.92 5.31
CA ASP A 176 14.57 37.37 4.35
C ASP A 176 15.04 38.46 3.37
N GLN A 177 16.11 38.19 2.64
CA GLN A 177 16.71 39.08 1.65
C GLN A 177 17.15 38.27 0.41
N SER A 178 16.96 38.85 -0.78
CA SER A 178 17.46 38.27 -2.03
C SER A 178 18.99 38.11 -2.02
N ALA A 179 19.55 37.15 -2.76
CA ALA A 179 21.00 36.92 -2.85
C ALA A 179 21.80 38.18 -3.28
N THR A 180 21.24 39.03 -4.13
CA THR A 180 21.85 40.31 -4.59
C THR A 180 21.69 41.44 -3.58
N GLY A 181 20.93 41.23 -2.52
CA GLY A 181 20.60 42.20 -1.50
C GLY A 181 19.59 43.29 -1.88
N SER A 182 19.15 43.33 -3.15
CA SER A 182 18.29 44.39 -3.70
C SER A 182 16.83 44.33 -3.23
N THR A 183 16.34 43.16 -2.84
CA THR A 183 14.95 42.94 -2.42
C THR A 183 14.90 42.40 -1.00
N LEU A 184 14.08 43.03 -0.17
CA LEU A 184 13.86 42.69 1.22
C LEU A 184 12.45 42.13 1.38
N PHE A 185 12.31 40.95 1.97
CA PHE A 185 11.01 40.34 2.23
C PHE A 185 10.54 40.78 3.62
N ILE A 186 9.61 41.72 3.64
CA ILE A 186 9.13 42.35 4.86
C ILE A 186 7.70 41.89 5.14
N GLU A 187 7.44 41.45 6.36
CA GLU A 187 6.10 41.22 6.92
C GLU A 187 5.55 42.56 7.42
N PRO A 188 4.50 43.12 6.79
CA PRO A 188 3.91 44.37 7.23
C PRO A 188 3.33 44.26 8.63
N SER A 189 3.44 45.33 9.43
CA SER A 189 2.93 45.36 10.81
C SER A 189 1.42 45.06 10.92
N SER A 190 0.65 45.33 9.86
CA SER A 190 -0.79 45.06 9.79
C SER A 190 -1.12 43.56 9.88
N VAL A 191 -0.26 42.70 9.30
CA VAL A 191 -0.50 41.25 9.20
C VAL A 191 0.27 40.42 10.23
N VAL A 192 1.19 41.02 11.01
CA VAL A 192 2.00 40.30 12.02
C VAL A 192 1.15 39.45 12.96
N LYS A 193 0.04 40.00 13.45
CA LYS A 193 -0.87 39.28 14.35
C LYS A 193 -1.53 38.08 13.68
N LEU A 194 -1.96 38.25 12.43
CA LEU A 194 -2.63 37.19 11.65
C LEU A 194 -1.66 36.08 11.24
N ASN A 195 -0.42 36.42 10.86
CA ASN A 195 0.61 35.42 10.59
C ASN A 195 0.94 34.59 11.83
N ASN A 196 1.04 35.22 13.01
CA ASN A 196 1.23 34.50 14.27
C ASN A 196 0.01 33.60 14.58
N GLU A 197 -1.22 34.09 14.34
CA GLU A 197 -2.44 33.29 14.50
C GLU A 197 -2.46 32.07 13.56
N ILE A 198 -2.07 32.23 12.30
CA ILE A 198 -1.92 31.08 11.37
C ILE A 198 -0.92 30.08 11.93
N ARG A 199 0.23 30.55 12.41
CA ARG A 199 1.26 29.65 12.95
C ARG A 199 0.77 28.87 14.18
N GLU A 200 -0.01 29.49 15.05
CA GLU A 200 -0.65 28.80 16.19
C GLU A 200 -1.70 27.79 15.71
N LEU A 201 -2.46 28.12 14.65
CA LEU A 201 -3.44 27.22 14.08
C LEU A 201 -2.81 26.03 13.36
N GLU A 202 -1.67 26.20 12.69
CA GLU A 202 -0.88 25.11 12.09
C GLU A 202 -0.44 24.09 13.15
N LEU A 203 0.04 24.57 14.30
CA LEU A 203 0.40 23.68 15.42
C LEU A 203 -0.83 22.92 15.95
N LYS A 204 -1.96 23.60 16.10
CA LYS A 204 -3.23 22.96 16.49
C LYS A 204 -3.72 21.97 15.44
N GLU A 205 -3.50 22.23 14.16
CA GLU A 205 -3.84 21.32 13.09
C GLU A 205 -3.04 20.02 13.22
N GLN A 206 -1.73 20.12 13.45
CA GLN A 206 -0.87 18.97 13.69
C GLN A 206 -1.33 18.16 14.91
N GLU A 207 -1.65 18.82 16.03
CA GLU A 207 -2.19 18.16 17.22
C GLU A 207 -3.52 17.45 16.96
N GLU A 208 -4.42 18.03 16.16
CA GLU A 208 -5.69 17.40 15.80
C GLU A 208 -5.49 16.20 14.86
N ILE A 209 -4.54 16.28 13.92
CA ILE A 209 -4.17 15.15 13.06
C ILE A 209 -3.60 14.01 13.91
N GLU A 210 -2.68 14.30 14.85
CA GLU A 210 -2.12 13.29 15.75
C GLU A 210 -3.20 12.59 16.58
N LYS A 211 -4.21 13.32 17.07
CA LYS A 211 -5.36 12.72 17.78
C LYS A 211 -6.15 11.77 16.89
N ILE A 212 -6.42 12.16 15.64
CA ILE A 212 -7.13 11.30 14.68
C ILE A 212 -6.33 10.03 14.41
N LEU A 213 -5.02 10.15 14.17
CA LEU A 213 -4.15 9.00 13.93
C LEU A 213 -4.08 8.08 15.17
N ALA A 214 -4.00 8.65 16.37
CA ALA A 214 -4.02 7.88 17.61
C ALA A 214 -5.35 7.13 17.80
N ASP A 215 -6.49 7.77 17.51
CA ASP A 215 -7.81 7.14 17.59
C ASP A 215 -7.94 5.97 16.59
N LEU A 216 -7.59 6.20 15.32
CA LEU A 216 -7.58 5.14 14.30
C LEU A 216 -6.63 3.99 14.67
N SER A 217 -5.48 4.32 15.27
CA SER A 217 -4.52 3.32 15.74
C SER A 217 -5.09 2.50 16.89
N ASN A 218 -5.82 3.12 17.82
CA ASN A 218 -6.49 2.40 18.91
C ASN A 218 -7.57 1.45 18.35
N GLN A 219 -8.39 1.93 17.41
CA GLN A 219 -9.38 1.07 16.75
C GLN A 219 -8.72 -0.10 16.00
N ALA A 220 -7.56 0.13 15.37
CA ALA A 220 -6.78 -0.94 14.75
C ALA A 220 -6.17 -1.90 15.77
N ALA A 221 -5.67 -1.41 16.91
CA ALA A 221 -5.11 -2.21 17.98
C ALA A 221 -6.16 -3.15 18.60
N GLU A 222 -7.39 -2.68 18.79
CA GLU A 222 -8.51 -3.51 19.27
C GLU A 222 -8.83 -4.68 18.34
N GLN A 223 -8.52 -4.54 17.05
CA GLN A 223 -8.76 -5.55 16.02
C GLN A 223 -7.47 -6.25 15.54
N ALA A 224 -6.33 -6.01 16.21
CA ALA A 224 -5.02 -6.45 15.74
C ALA A 224 -4.94 -7.95 15.48
N PHE A 225 -5.58 -8.77 16.33
CA PHE A 225 -5.67 -10.21 16.14
C PHE A 225 -6.29 -10.61 14.80
N PHE A 226 -7.42 -9.99 14.44
CA PHE A 226 -8.10 -10.28 13.18
C PHE A 226 -7.35 -9.72 11.97
N ILE A 227 -6.73 -8.54 12.11
CA ILE A 227 -5.87 -7.95 11.08
C ILE A 227 -4.68 -8.87 10.79
N GLU A 228 -4.04 -9.41 11.83
CA GLU A 228 -2.94 -10.36 11.68
C GLU A 228 -3.41 -11.66 11.02
N GLN A 229 -4.55 -12.21 11.46
CA GLN A 229 -5.14 -13.41 10.86
C GLN A 229 -5.41 -13.22 9.36
N ASP A 230 -6.01 -12.10 8.98
CA ASP A 230 -6.23 -11.74 7.58
C ASP A 230 -4.92 -11.65 6.80
N PHE A 231 -3.91 -10.98 7.35
CA PHE A 231 -2.59 -10.91 6.73
C PHE A 231 -1.98 -12.29 6.49
N GLN A 232 -2.00 -13.17 7.48
CA GLN A 232 -1.44 -14.52 7.38
C GLN A 232 -2.21 -15.37 6.35
N VAL A 233 -3.54 -15.34 6.40
CA VAL A 233 -4.41 -16.09 5.48
C VAL A 233 -4.25 -15.59 4.05
N LEU A 234 -4.29 -14.28 3.83
CA LEU A 234 -4.11 -13.68 2.51
C LEU A 234 -2.72 -13.96 1.93
N SER A 235 -1.67 -13.89 2.74
CA SER A 235 -0.31 -14.25 2.32
C SER A 235 -0.22 -15.70 1.87
N LYS A 236 -0.90 -16.61 2.58
CA LYS A 236 -0.91 -18.03 2.24
C LYS A 236 -1.71 -18.31 0.97
N LEU A 237 -2.88 -17.69 0.84
CA LEU A 237 -3.70 -17.76 -0.36
C LEU A 237 -2.97 -17.18 -1.58
N ASP A 238 -2.28 -16.05 -1.44
CA ASP A 238 -1.47 -15.47 -2.52
C ASP A 238 -0.44 -16.48 -3.04
N PHE A 239 0.30 -17.14 -2.15
CA PHE A 239 1.26 -18.17 -2.54
C PHE A 239 0.60 -19.37 -3.24
N ILE A 240 -0.55 -19.83 -2.74
CA ILE A 240 -1.31 -20.93 -3.36
C ILE A 240 -1.79 -20.55 -4.76
N PHE A 241 -2.38 -19.36 -4.92
CA PHE A 241 -2.87 -18.85 -6.21
C PHE A 241 -1.72 -18.56 -7.19
N ALA A 242 -0.54 -18.16 -6.69
CA ALA A 242 0.67 -18.03 -7.50
C ALA A 242 1.12 -19.39 -8.05
N LYS A 243 1.14 -20.46 -7.22
CA LYS A 243 1.41 -21.84 -7.68
C LYS A 243 0.39 -22.29 -8.73
N ALA A 244 -0.89 -22.02 -8.51
CA ALA A 244 -1.95 -22.37 -9.46
C ALA A 244 -1.79 -21.63 -10.80
N SER A 245 -1.48 -20.34 -10.75
CA SER A 245 -1.20 -19.52 -11.94
C SER A 245 0.01 -20.04 -12.72
N LEU A 246 1.09 -20.40 -12.02
CA LEU A 246 2.27 -21.02 -12.61
C LEU A 246 1.93 -22.37 -13.26
N SER A 247 1.17 -23.22 -12.57
CA SER A 247 0.68 -24.50 -13.11
C SER A 247 -0.11 -24.30 -14.39
N LYS A 248 -1.02 -23.31 -14.43
CA LYS A 248 -1.79 -22.95 -15.62
C LYS A 248 -0.89 -22.54 -16.80
N GLU A 249 0.08 -21.67 -16.56
CA GLU A 249 1.02 -21.19 -17.58
C GLU A 249 1.87 -22.34 -18.16
N MET A 250 2.43 -23.16 -17.27
CA MET A 250 3.27 -24.29 -17.63
C MET A 250 2.48 -25.45 -18.23
N ARG A 251 1.15 -25.49 -18.06
CA ARG A 251 0.32 -26.69 -18.22
C ARG A 251 0.85 -27.84 -17.35
N GLY A 252 1.11 -27.51 -16.10
CA GLY A 252 1.50 -28.46 -15.06
C GLY A 252 0.40 -29.49 -14.79
N THR A 253 0.78 -30.56 -14.11
CA THR A 253 -0.13 -31.62 -13.68
C THR A 253 0.23 -32.00 -12.26
N GLU A 254 -0.77 -32.27 -11.44
CA GLU A 254 -0.59 -32.77 -10.08
C GLU A 254 0.12 -34.15 -10.14
N PRO A 255 1.29 -34.31 -9.50
CA PRO A 255 2.01 -35.57 -9.52
C PRO A 255 1.44 -36.55 -8.50
N ASP A 256 1.37 -37.83 -8.89
CA ASP A 256 1.11 -38.93 -7.97
C ASP A 256 2.38 -39.26 -7.18
N PHE A 257 2.25 -39.47 -5.87
CA PHE A 257 3.34 -39.87 -4.99
C PHE A 257 3.17 -41.32 -4.53
N PRO A 258 3.67 -42.32 -5.28
CA PRO A 258 3.60 -43.74 -4.89
C PRO A 258 4.47 -44.04 -3.66
N GLU A 259 4.20 -45.16 -2.98
CA GLU A 259 4.99 -45.61 -1.82
C GLU A 259 6.35 -46.18 -2.20
N GLU A 260 6.39 -46.87 -3.32
CA GLU A 260 7.60 -47.41 -3.91
C GLU A 260 8.29 -46.29 -4.68
N GLY A 261 9.57 -46.06 -4.43
CA GLY A 261 10.38 -44.94 -4.97
C GLY A 261 10.64 -45.01 -6.48
N HIS A 262 9.59 -45.17 -7.28
CA HIS A 262 9.65 -45.15 -8.72
C HIS A 262 9.31 -43.75 -9.25
N ILE A 263 9.98 -43.37 -10.33
CA ILE A 263 9.77 -42.12 -11.04
C ILE A 263 9.22 -42.48 -12.40
N LEU A 264 8.05 -41.91 -12.74
CA LEU A 264 7.48 -41.99 -14.08
C LEU A 264 7.08 -40.59 -14.54
N ILE A 265 7.89 -40.02 -15.43
CA ILE A 265 7.65 -38.72 -16.05
C ILE A 265 7.27 -38.95 -17.49
N LYS A 266 6.06 -38.51 -17.89
CA LYS A 266 5.60 -38.56 -19.28
C LYS A 266 5.56 -37.15 -19.86
N LYS A 267 6.25 -36.94 -20.98
CA LYS A 267 6.38 -35.66 -21.68
C LYS A 267 6.84 -34.51 -20.77
N GLY A 268 7.73 -34.83 -19.82
CA GLY A 268 8.32 -33.87 -18.89
C GLY A 268 9.17 -32.84 -19.62
N ARG A 269 9.20 -31.62 -19.10
CA ARG A 269 9.90 -30.49 -19.71
C ARG A 269 10.70 -29.77 -18.64
N HIS A 270 11.92 -29.37 -18.97
CA HIS A 270 12.71 -28.53 -18.07
C HIS A 270 12.00 -27.19 -17.86
N PRO A 271 11.64 -26.81 -16.62
CA PRO A 271 10.74 -25.68 -16.35
C PRO A 271 11.33 -24.31 -16.73
N LEU A 272 12.66 -24.18 -16.72
CA LEU A 272 13.36 -22.94 -17.08
C LEU A 272 13.64 -22.77 -18.58
N ILE A 273 13.26 -23.74 -19.43
CA ILE A 273 13.45 -23.62 -20.88
C ILE A 273 12.11 -23.22 -21.50
N PRO A 274 12.07 -22.19 -22.38
CA PRO A 274 10.84 -21.76 -23.04
C PRO A 274 10.08 -22.93 -23.68
N LYS A 275 8.76 -22.93 -23.49
CA LYS A 275 7.86 -24.03 -23.86
C LYS A 275 7.90 -24.40 -25.34
N ASP A 276 8.17 -23.41 -26.19
CA ASP A 276 8.32 -23.51 -27.64
C ASP A 276 9.69 -24.08 -28.07
N LYS A 277 10.68 -24.06 -27.18
CA LYS A 277 12.05 -24.53 -27.44
C LYS A 277 12.35 -25.88 -26.79
N VAL A 278 11.72 -26.17 -25.65
CA VAL A 278 11.98 -27.39 -24.88
C VAL A 278 11.36 -28.62 -25.57
N VAL A 279 12.18 -29.64 -25.80
CA VAL A 279 11.72 -30.94 -26.27
C VAL A 279 11.30 -31.78 -25.06
N PRO A 280 10.06 -32.28 -25.00
CA PRO A 280 9.61 -33.10 -23.87
C PRO A 280 10.31 -34.46 -23.86
N ILE A 281 10.53 -35.01 -22.67
CA ILE A 281 11.14 -36.33 -22.46
C ILE A 281 10.22 -37.26 -21.66
N ASP A 282 10.32 -38.55 -21.93
CA ASP A 282 9.75 -39.60 -21.10
C ASP A 282 10.87 -40.24 -20.27
N LEU A 283 10.65 -40.45 -18.98
CA LEU A 283 11.61 -41.08 -18.07
C LEU A 283 10.91 -42.02 -17.11
N GLN A 284 11.50 -43.21 -16.95
CA GLN A 284 11.08 -44.21 -15.97
C GLN A 284 12.31 -44.66 -15.18
N LEU A 285 12.17 -44.83 -13.87
CA LEU A 285 13.22 -45.36 -12.98
C LEU A 285 12.59 -46.00 -11.75
N GLY A 286 13.16 -47.08 -11.22
CA GLY A 286 12.78 -47.66 -9.93
C GLY A 286 11.71 -48.75 -9.99
N ASN A 287 11.21 -49.12 -11.18
CA ASN A 287 10.37 -50.30 -11.37
C ASN A 287 11.23 -51.52 -11.72
N ASP A 288 11.47 -51.77 -13.02
CA ASP A 288 12.24 -52.93 -13.50
C ASP A 288 13.76 -52.73 -13.43
N PHE A 289 14.23 -51.50 -13.22
CA PHE A 289 15.64 -51.13 -13.14
C PHE A 289 15.86 -49.95 -12.20
N SER A 290 17.03 -49.94 -11.55
CA SER A 290 17.46 -48.90 -10.60
C SER A 290 18.63 -48.03 -11.09
N LEU A 291 19.22 -48.36 -12.24
CA LEU A 291 20.32 -47.61 -12.86
C LEU A 291 19.97 -47.24 -14.30
N LEU A 292 20.03 -45.94 -14.61
CA LEU A 292 19.84 -45.40 -15.96
C LEU A 292 21.17 -44.82 -16.47
N ILE A 293 21.70 -45.37 -17.57
CA ILE A 293 22.92 -44.86 -18.23
C ILE A 293 22.52 -44.04 -19.46
N VAL A 294 22.78 -42.73 -19.42
CA VAL A 294 22.48 -41.81 -20.54
C VAL A 294 23.73 -41.56 -21.37
N THR A 295 23.76 -42.08 -22.60
CA THR A 295 24.87 -41.89 -23.55
C THR A 295 24.46 -40.95 -24.70
N GLY A 296 25.44 -40.45 -25.47
CA GLY A 296 25.21 -39.57 -26.62
C GLY A 296 26.20 -38.40 -26.73
N PRO A 297 26.13 -37.56 -27.78
CA PRO A 297 26.99 -36.39 -27.94
C PRO A 297 26.71 -35.31 -26.87
N ASN A 298 27.67 -34.41 -26.59
CA ASN A 298 27.53 -33.40 -25.54
C ASN A 298 26.37 -32.42 -25.77
N THR A 299 26.06 -32.12 -27.03
CA THR A 299 24.95 -31.25 -27.45
C THR A 299 23.60 -31.98 -27.52
N GLY A 300 23.54 -33.28 -27.21
CA GLY A 300 22.33 -34.11 -27.32
C GLY A 300 21.33 -33.99 -26.17
N GLY A 301 21.42 -32.95 -25.34
CA GLY A 301 20.44 -32.71 -24.27
C GLY A 301 20.62 -33.53 -22.98
N LYS A 302 21.68 -34.34 -22.84
CA LYS A 302 21.93 -35.19 -21.66
C LYS A 302 21.80 -34.45 -20.33
N THR A 303 22.48 -33.30 -20.21
CA THR A 303 22.46 -32.48 -18.99
C THR A 303 21.08 -31.86 -18.73
N VAL A 304 20.35 -31.49 -19.78
CA VAL A 304 18.99 -30.94 -19.65
C VAL A 304 18.04 -32.02 -19.14
N SER A 305 18.14 -33.24 -19.67
CA SER A 305 17.33 -34.37 -19.20
C SER A 305 17.58 -34.68 -17.72
N LEU A 306 18.84 -34.72 -17.30
CA LEU A 306 19.20 -34.95 -15.88
C LEU A 306 18.72 -33.83 -14.95
N LYS A 307 18.72 -32.57 -15.40
CA LYS A 307 18.21 -31.42 -14.62
C LYS A 307 16.67 -31.32 -14.61
N THR A 308 15.99 -32.07 -15.47
CA THR A 308 14.52 -32.10 -15.54
C THR A 308 13.91 -33.04 -14.49
N VAL A 309 14.68 -34.02 -14.02
CA VAL A 309 14.31 -34.98 -12.96
C VAL A 309 14.81 -34.48 -11.62
#